data_AF-A0A2N2JMC2-F1
#
_entry.id   AF-A0A2N2JMC2-F1
#
_cell.length_a   1.000
_cell.length_b   1.000
_cell.length_c   1.000
_cell.angle_alpha   90.00
_cell.angle_beta   90.00
_cell.angle_gamma   90.00
#
_symmetry.space_group_name_H-M   'P 1'
#
loop_
_entity.id
_entity.type
_entity.pdbx_description
1 polymer ?
#
loop_
_entity_poly.entity_id
_entity_poly.type
_entity_poly.pdbx_seq_one_letter_code
_entity_poly.pdbx_strand_id
1 'polypeptide(L)'
;MSSPYPALLASLLTAALACCKPASEPPRSAAPPDAATTPWLAERDVGLAAPSGTILVDGPVTDLAPGADVPPLVGELAAPGEIDAGPGAGDAPDDVVAGGDAAEVDPSVAAGDASLVPLAATSIVLPEELVAKVRAAPTARAEDDARRLNRTGLQKHRRLELEAAIRDYQQALDAWPGHPFSNYNIACAYALTGHPDDALRHLAILAVVGDEASRDRLLSARTDADFDAMLDDPRFREVTGYTPIYVSWSPGLDKRVDAQRIATALHGAHLSARATPTAWETRYDRPTLLVRPNDAVAARAAEEVRAAVTLGAIDQKDDPSLDLRRTVVLVLPAPPAAGAEAAVAPRDGDDRPGEVSAPAVGLEGDARAFSDLVGVRLAARDGGTVQKLLLKPTGFFEWEVATPDGGRTLRRGRYAVRGDALALDYREDVQTPGPDPTAPEVRFEEGKRSTHPFALTSAGLTMDGVTFRLQ
;
A
#
# COMPACT_ATOMS: atom_id res chain seq x y z
N MET A 1 9.80 14.99 -25.12
CA MET A 1 8.94 15.86 -24.29
C MET A 1 9.20 15.50 -22.84
N SER A 2 9.80 16.40 -22.06
CA SER A 2 10.23 16.13 -20.68
C SER A 2 9.03 15.92 -19.75
N SER A 3 9.07 14.86 -18.93
CA SER A 3 8.04 14.53 -17.94
C SER A 3 7.91 15.65 -16.88
N PRO A 4 6.69 16.14 -16.57
CA PRO A 4 6.49 17.31 -15.70
C PRO A 4 6.46 17.00 -14.19
N TYR A 5 6.68 15.75 -13.77
CA TYR A 5 6.42 15.32 -12.38
C TYR A 5 7.44 15.74 -11.28
N PRO A 6 8.76 15.92 -11.51
CA PRO A 6 9.68 16.20 -10.40
C PRO A 6 9.52 17.62 -9.81
N ALA A 7 9.01 18.58 -10.59
CA ALA A 7 8.84 19.97 -10.11
C ALA A 7 7.63 20.13 -9.16
N LEU A 8 6.62 19.27 -9.28
CA LEU A 8 5.38 19.35 -8.49
C LEU A 8 5.60 18.84 -7.05
N LEU A 9 6.43 17.81 -6.89
CA LEU A 9 6.86 17.30 -5.58
C LEU A 9 7.73 18.30 -4.81
N ALA A 10 8.67 18.98 -5.49
CA ALA A 10 9.51 20.01 -4.87
C ALA A 10 8.70 21.24 -4.40
N SER A 11 7.66 21.62 -5.13
CA SER A 11 6.81 22.78 -4.80
C SER A 11 5.87 22.51 -3.61
N LEU A 12 5.31 21.29 -3.52
CA LEU A 12 4.42 20.89 -2.43
C LEU A 12 5.14 20.76 -1.07
N LEU A 13 6.41 20.37 -1.07
CA LEU A 13 7.25 20.25 0.14
C LEU A 13 7.72 21.61 0.67
N THR A 14 8.03 22.56 -0.22
CA THR A 14 8.45 23.91 0.16
C THR A 14 7.29 24.71 0.78
N ALA A 15 6.06 24.55 0.27
CA ALA A 15 4.88 25.22 0.81
C ALA A 15 4.46 24.72 2.21
N ALA A 16 4.68 23.44 2.52
CA ALA A 16 4.37 22.86 3.83
C ALA A 16 5.20 23.47 4.97
N LEU A 17 6.40 23.97 4.67
CA LEU A 17 7.30 24.58 5.65
C LEU A 17 7.13 26.11 5.75
N ALA A 18 6.47 26.75 4.78
CA ALA A 18 6.32 28.21 4.72
C ALA A 18 5.00 28.74 5.35
N CYS A 19 3.98 27.90 5.54
CA CYS A 19 2.71 28.31 6.13
C CYS A 19 2.72 28.17 7.67
N CYS A 20 3.35 29.10 8.38
CA CYS A 20 3.28 29.17 9.84
C CYS A 20 3.03 30.61 10.30
N LYS A 21 1.82 30.88 10.80
CA LYS A 21 1.48 32.07 11.60
C LYS A 21 1.33 31.59 13.05
N PRO A 22 1.90 32.27 14.05
CA PRO A 22 1.83 31.80 15.44
C PRO A 22 0.39 31.87 15.96
N ALA A 23 -0.08 30.78 16.57
CA ALA A 23 -1.28 30.76 17.38
C ALA A 23 -1.02 31.53 18.69
N SER A 24 -1.93 32.43 19.05
CA SER A 24 -1.93 33.17 20.31
C SER A 24 -2.06 32.24 21.51
N GLU A 25 -1.20 32.42 22.52
CA GLU A 25 -1.18 31.64 23.77
C GLU A 25 -2.54 31.63 24.50
N PRO A 26 -3.00 30.47 25.02
CA PRO A 26 -4.05 30.44 26.03
C PRO A 26 -3.50 30.81 27.43
N PRO A 27 -4.32 31.35 28.34
CA PRO A 27 -3.87 31.74 29.68
C PRO A 27 -3.47 30.52 30.53
N ARG A 28 -2.35 30.66 31.24
CA ARG A 28 -1.80 29.68 32.20
C ARG A 28 -2.78 29.46 33.36
N SER A 29 -3.17 28.21 33.58
CA SER A 29 -3.92 27.76 34.75
C SER A 29 -3.04 26.89 35.66
N ALA A 30 -3.38 26.92 36.95
CA ALA A 30 -2.58 26.58 38.12
C ALA A 30 -2.16 25.10 38.26
N ALA A 31 -1.09 24.92 39.03
CA ALA A 31 -0.48 23.64 39.41
C ALA A 31 -1.42 22.75 40.25
N PRO A 32 -1.34 21.40 40.11
CA PRO A 32 -1.89 20.47 41.08
C PRO A 32 -0.84 20.11 42.17
N PRO A 33 -1.28 19.77 43.39
CA PRO A 33 -0.39 19.34 44.47
C PRO A 33 -0.09 17.83 44.43
N ASP A 34 1.10 17.53 44.97
CA ASP A 34 1.68 16.25 45.40
C ASP A 34 0.80 15.00 45.40
N ALA A 35 1.20 14.00 44.60
CA ALA A 35 0.76 12.62 44.72
C ALA A 35 1.87 11.75 45.32
N ALA A 36 1.53 11.12 46.44
CA ALA A 36 2.37 10.28 47.26
C ALA A 36 2.91 9.03 46.56
N THR A 37 4.14 8.69 46.92
CA THR A 37 4.83 7.42 46.66
C THR A 37 4.08 6.23 47.27
N THR A 38 3.94 5.15 46.51
CA THR A 38 3.64 3.80 47.03
C THR A 38 4.58 2.78 46.38
N PRO A 39 5.13 1.81 47.12
CA PRO A 39 6.28 1.03 46.68
C PRO A 39 5.88 -0.22 45.90
N TRP A 40 6.84 -0.62 45.06
CA TRP A 40 6.91 -1.86 44.29
C TRP A 40 6.77 -3.11 45.17
N LEU A 41 5.97 -4.09 44.71
CA LEU A 41 5.93 -5.45 45.24
C LEU A 41 6.46 -6.44 44.20
N ALA A 42 7.64 -6.94 44.52
CA ALA A 42 8.19 -8.28 44.34
C ALA A 42 7.64 -9.21 43.23
N GLU A 43 8.60 -9.57 42.38
CA GLU A 43 8.82 -10.83 41.68
C GLU A 43 8.06 -12.04 42.25
N ARG A 44 7.40 -12.76 41.35
CA ARG A 44 7.05 -14.17 41.53
C ARG A 44 7.52 -14.97 40.33
N ASP A 45 8.61 -15.70 40.55
CA ASP A 45 9.02 -16.86 39.78
C ASP A 45 7.88 -17.87 39.67
N VAL A 46 7.51 -18.23 38.45
CA VAL A 46 6.76 -19.45 38.17
C VAL A 46 7.49 -20.17 37.04
N GLY A 47 8.34 -21.12 37.44
CA GLY A 47 8.88 -22.13 36.55
C GLY A 47 7.75 -23.05 36.08
N LEU A 48 7.61 -23.22 34.77
CA LEU A 48 6.78 -24.24 34.17
C LEU A 48 7.61 -25.09 33.22
N ALA A 49 7.64 -26.37 33.56
CA ALA A 49 8.32 -27.46 32.90
C ALA A 49 7.73 -27.74 31.51
N ALA A 50 8.61 -28.14 30.59
CA ALA A 50 8.24 -28.71 29.31
C ALA A 50 7.70 -30.14 29.47
N PRO A 51 6.63 -30.53 28.76
CA PRO A 51 6.35 -31.93 28.51
C PRO A 51 6.89 -32.34 27.13
N SER A 52 7.89 -33.22 27.13
CA SER A 52 8.21 -34.09 26.00
C SER A 52 7.10 -35.14 25.87
N GLY A 53 6.37 -35.11 24.76
CA GLY A 53 5.34 -36.11 24.42
C GLY A 53 5.56 -36.59 22.99
N THR A 54 6.21 -37.75 22.85
CA THR A 54 6.29 -38.53 21.62
C THR A 54 4.95 -39.24 21.41
N ILE A 55 4.24 -38.93 20.32
CA ILE A 55 3.04 -39.66 19.91
C ILE A 55 3.46 -40.66 18.82
N LEU A 56 3.48 -41.95 19.20
CA LEU A 56 3.46 -43.09 18.30
C LEU A 56 2.00 -43.35 17.90
N VAL A 57 1.71 -43.31 16.60
CA VAL A 57 0.43 -43.77 16.04
C VAL A 57 0.71 -45.07 15.28
N ASP A 58 0.48 -46.20 15.95
CA ASP A 58 0.31 -47.50 15.31
C ASP A 58 -1.18 -47.68 14.99
N GLY A 59 -1.50 -47.89 13.72
CA GLY A 59 -2.84 -48.23 13.23
C GLY A 59 -2.74 -49.21 12.06
N PRO A 60 -3.57 -50.28 12.01
CA PRO A 60 -3.31 -51.46 11.19
C PRO A 60 -3.64 -51.26 9.71
N VAL A 61 -2.82 -51.89 8.88
CA VAL A 61 -3.03 -52.12 7.45
C VAL A 61 -4.18 -53.13 7.28
N THR A 62 -5.27 -52.70 6.65
CA THR A 62 -6.31 -53.62 6.16
C THR A 62 -6.09 -53.92 4.69
N ASP A 63 -5.89 -55.21 4.42
CA ASP A 63 -5.85 -55.83 3.09
C ASP A 63 -7.14 -55.58 2.29
N LEU A 64 -7.00 -55.14 1.04
CA LEU A 64 -8.07 -55.09 0.06
C LEU A 64 -8.07 -56.40 -0.75
N ALA A 65 -9.19 -57.12 -0.68
CA ALA A 65 -9.47 -58.27 -1.53
C ALA A 65 -9.79 -57.83 -2.98
N PRO A 66 -9.43 -58.63 -4.02
CA PRO A 66 -9.77 -58.34 -5.40
C PRO A 66 -11.08 -59.03 -5.80
N GLY A 67 -11.94 -58.33 -6.54
CA GLY A 67 -13.05 -58.96 -7.26
C GLY A 67 -14.38 -58.22 -7.13
N ALA A 68 -14.63 -57.29 -8.05
CA ALA A 68 -15.99 -56.88 -8.39
C ALA A 68 -16.05 -56.59 -9.90
N ASP A 69 -16.86 -57.38 -10.59
CA ASP A 69 -17.18 -57.30 -12.01
C ASP A 69 -17.79 -55.94 -12.38
N VAL A 70 -17.27 -55.33 -13.45
CA VAL A 70 -17.85 -54.14 -14.09
C VAL A 70 -18.50 -54.58 -15.40
N PRO A 71 -19.81 -54.34 -15.62
CA PRO A 71 -20.45 -54.63 -16.90
C PRO A 71 -20.10 -53.56 -17.96
N PRO A 72 -20.10 -53.91 -19.26
CA PRO A 72 -19.72 -52.98 -20.32
C PRO A 72 -20.86 -52.01 -20.63
N LEU A 73 -20.61 -50.70 -20.47
CA LEU A 73 -21.45 -49.64 -21.00
C LEU A 73 -20.96 -49.31 -22.42
N VAL A 74 -21.61 -49.92 -23.40
CA VAL A 74 -21.55 -49.51 -24.81
C VAL A 74 -22.53 -48.36 -24.98
N GLY A 75 -22.01 -47.14 -25.10
CA GLY A 75 -22.77 -45.92 -25.42
C GLY A 75 -22.27 -45.34 -26.73
N GLU A 76 -23.10 -45.48 -27.75
CA GLU A 76 -22.93 -45.02 -29.13
C GLU A 76 -22.83 -43.48 -29.19
N LEU A 77 -21.70 -42.95 -29.66
CA LEU A 77 -21.48 -41.52 -29.88
C LEU A 77 -22.16 -41.11 -31.19
N ALA A 78 -23.31 -40.45 -31.07
CA ALA A 78 -23.95 -39.74 -32.17
C ALA A 78 -23.14 -38.49 -32.56
N ALA A 79 -22.94 -38.30 -33.86
CA ALA A 79 -22.27 -37.14 -34.45
C ALA A 79 -23.06 -35.84 -34.19
N PRO A 80 -22.39 -34.69 -33.99
CA PRO A 80 -23.08 -33.41 -33.95
C PRO A 80 -23.50 -33.00 -35.36
N GLY A 81 -24.81 -32.72 -35.50
CA GLY A 81 -25.41 -32.23 -36.73
C GLY A 81 -24.94 -30.82 -37.10
N GLU A 82 -24.83 -30.61 -38.41
CA GLU A 82 -24.69 -29.31 -39.06
C GLU A 82 -25.77 -28.35 -38.59
N ILE A 83 -25.36 -27.19 -38.07
CA ILE A 83 -26.24 -26.05 -37.85
C ILE A 83 -26.00 -25.08 -39.00
N ASP A 84 -27.04 -24.95 -39.80
CA ASP A 84 -27.18 -24.07 -40.96
C ASP A 84 -27.03 -22.59 -40.55
N ALA A 85 -26.05 -21.91 -41.14
CA ALA A 85 -25.79 -20.49 -40.95
C ALA A 85 -26.46 -19.69 -42.07
N GLY A 86 -27.69 -19.24 -41.81
CA GLY A 86 -28.36 -18.20 -42.61
C GLY A 86 -27.85 -16.79 -42.26
N PRO A 87 -27.75 -15.86 -43.24
CA PRO A 87 -27.07 -14.58 -43.05
C PRO A 87 -28.05 -13.48 -42.60
N GLY A 88 -27.58 -12.61 -41.71
CA GLY A 88 -28.21 -11.29 -41.50
C GLY A 88 -28.39 -10.90 -40.04
N ALA A 89 -27.35 -10.29 -39.47
CA ALA A 89 -27.50 -9.30 -38.41
C ALA A 89 -26.32 -8.34 -38.51
N GLY A 90 -26.64 -7.05 -38.57
CA GLY A 90 -25.78 -6.00 -39.08
C GLY A 90 -24.62 -5.59 -38.16
N ASP A 91 -23.75 -4.81 -38.79
CA ASP A 91 -22.67 -4.04 -38.18
C ASP A 91 -23.10 -3.39 -36.86
N ALA A 92 -22.53 -3.86 -35.77
CA ALA A 92 -22.39 -3.10 -34.54
C ALA A 92 -20.95 -2.58 -34.49
N PRO A 93 -20.74 -1.29 -34.18
CA PRO A 93 -19.42 -0.67 -34.27
C PRO A 93 -18.46 -1.24 -33.22
N ASP A 94 -17.24 -1.49 -33.67
CA ASP A 94 -16.06 -1.68 -32.83
C ASP A 94 -15.86 -0.45 -31.94
N ASP A 95 -16.43 -0.48 -30.73
CA ASP A 95 -15.99 0.39 -29.64
C ASP A 95 -14.66 -0.14 -29.11
N VAL A 96 -13.62 0.14 -29.89
CA VAL A 96 -12.23 0.25 -29.46
C VAL A 96 -12.19 1.35 -28.41
N VAL A 97 -12.48 1.01 -27.15
CA VAL A 97 -11.91 1.76 -26.04
C VAL A 97 -10.42 1.47 -26.10
N ALA A 98 -9.72 2.35 -26.79
CA ALA A 98 -8.29 2.52 -26.71
C ALA A 98 -7.93 2.61 -25.22
N GLY A 99 -7.57 1.46 -24.66
CA GLY A 99 -6.80 1.40 -23.43
C GLY A 99 -5.58 2.24 -23.70
N GLY A 100 -5.44 3.33 -22.96
CA GLY A 100 -4.34 4.27 -23.10
C GLY A 100 -3.05 3.49 -23.25
N ASP A 101 -2.35 3.77 -24.34
CA ASP A 101 -0.98 3.38 -24.55
C ASP A 101 -0.25 3.54 -23.22
N ALA A 102 0.17 2.42 -22.64
CA ALA A 102 1.41 2.43 -21.89
C ALA A 102 2.45 2.81 -22.92
N ALA A 103 2.65 4.12 -23.08
CA ALA A 103 3.66 4.67 -23.95
C ALA A 103 4.94 3.90 -23.65
N GLU A 104 5.47 3.23 -24.67
CA GLU A 104 6.87 2.83 -24.68
C GLU A 104 7.66 4.09 -24.34
N VAL A 105 8.17 4.12 -23.11
CA VAL A 105 9.03 5.19 -22.63
C VAL A 105 10.36 5.03 -23.36
N ASP A 106 10.71 6.05 -24.14
CA ASP A 106 12.04 6.20 -24.75
C ASP A 106 13.12 6.17 -23.64
N PRO A 107 14.03 5.18 -23.59
CA PRO A 107 14.93 4.94 -22.46
C PRO A 107 16.14 5.91 -22.40
N SER A 108 15.99 7.14 -22.89
CA SER A 108 17.09 8.10 -23.07
C SER A 108 17.27 9.09 -21.90
N VAL A 109 16.74 8.80 -20.72
CA VAL A 109 17.00 9.64 -19.52
C VAL A 109 18.08 8.97 -18.69
N ALA A 110 19.24 9.62 -18.65
CA ALA A 110 20.47 9.26 -17.93
C ALA A 110 20.28 8.23 -16.82
N ALA A 111 20.68 6.99 -17.11
CA ALA A 111 20.96 5.96 -16.12
C ALA A 111 22.05 6.49 -15.16
N GLY A 112 21.61 7.12 -14.08
CA GLY A 112 22.42 7.16 -12.88
C GLY A 112 22.74 5.71 -12.54
N ASP A 113 24.02 5.44 -12.30
CA ASP A 113 24.57 4.11 -12.00
C ASP A 113 24.08 3.63 -10.63
N ALA A 114 22.75 3.49 -10.48
CA ALA A 114 22.07 2.78 -9.42
C ALA A 114 22.31 1.29 -9.67
N SER A 115 23.60 0.93 -9.65
CA SER A 115 24.08 -0.42 -9.49
C SER A 115 23.43 -0.92 -8.22
N LEU A 116 22.33 -1.67 -8.38
CA LEU A 116 21.91 -2.57 -7.33
C LEU A 116 23.12 -3.48 -7.15
N VAL A 117 23.94 -3.22 -6.12
CA VAL A 117 24.97 -4.15 -5.67
C VAL A 117 24.29 -5.52 -5.70
N PRO A 118 24.85 -6.52 -6.41
CA PRO A 118 24.19 -7.80 -6.61
C PRO A 118 23.67 -8.25 -5.26
N LEU A 119 22.35 -8.38 -5.15
CA LEU A 119 21.69 -8.80 -3.92
C LEU A 119 22.47 -10.04 -3.46
N ALA A 120 23.09 -9.94 -2.30
CA ALA A 120 23.85 -11.03 -1.72
C ALA A 120 23.00 -12.31 -1.78
N ALA A 121 23.64 -13.45 -2.01
CA ALA A 121 22.99 -14.73 -2.27
C ALA A 121 21.71 -14.89 -1.44
N THR A 122 20.56 -14.75 -2.10
CA THR A 122 19.27 -14.83 -1.42
C THR A 122 19.19 -16.17 -0.71
N SER A 123 18.65 -16.20 0.50
CA SER A 123 18.33 -17.43 1.22
C SER A 123 17.39 -18.36 0.44
N ILE A 124 16.72 -17.84 -0.59
CA ILE A 124 15.88 -18.60 -1.53
C ILE A 124 16.77 -19.23 -2.61
N VAL A 125 17.12 -20.50 -2.42
CA VAL A 125 17.90 -21.25 -3.41
C VAL A 125 17.00 -21.66 -4.58
N LEU A 126 17.27 -21.11 -5.77
CA LEU A 126 16.65 -21.55 -7.02
C LEU A 126 17.45 -22.70 -7.65
N PRO A 127 16.80 -23.74 -8.21
CA PRO A 127 17.49 -24.81 -8.94
C PRO A 127 18.33 -24.24 -10.08
N GLU A 128 19.56 -24.75 -10.26
CA GLU A 128 20.49 -24.27 -11.29
C GLU A 128 19.88 -24.37 -12.70
N GLU A 129 19.13 -25.43 -12.98
CA GLU A 129 18.42 -25.62 -14.25
C GLU A 129 17.37 -24.51 -14.49
N LEU A 130 16.64 -24.10 -13.44
CA LEU A 130 15.67 -23.01 -13.54
C LEU A 130 16.38 -21.68 -13.79
N VAL A 131 17.49 -21.42 -13.10
CA VAL A 131 18.30 -20.21 -13.32
C VAL A 131 18.80 -20.14 -14.77
N ALA A 132 19.27 -21.26 -15.33
CA ALA A 132 19.68 -21.33 -16.72
C ALA A 132 18.52 -21.05 -17.69
N LYS A 133 17.32 -21.62 -17.44
CA LYS A 133 16.12 -21.38 -18.25
C LYS A 133 15.64 -19.93 -18.19
N VAL A 134 15.63 -19.33 -17.01
CA VAL A 134 15.20 -17.95 -16.76
C VAL A 134 16.11 -16.94 -17.47
N ARG A 135 17.41 -17.22 -17.54
CA ARG A 135 18.41 -16.37 -18.22
C ARG A 135 18.46 -16.55 -19.73
N ALA A 136 17.87 -17.61 -20.26
CA ALA A 136 17.81 -17.81 -21.70
C ALA A 136 16.90 -16.74 -22.33
N ALA A 137 17.40 -16.07 -23.38
CA ALA A 137 16.59 -15.12 -24.13
C ALA A 137 15.39 -15.85 -24.78
N PRO A 138 14.18 -15.29 -24.70
CA PRO A 138 13.02 -15.88 -25.35
C PRO A 138 13.14 -15.76 -26.87
N THR A 139 12.43 -16.63 -27.59
CA THR A 139 12.13 -16.37 -29.00
C THR A 139 11.06 -15.27 -29.10
N ALA A 140 10.99 -14.53 -30.21
CA ALA A 140 9.96 -13.51 -30.41
C ALA A 140 8.53 -14.06 -30.21
N ARG A 141 8.26 -15.27 -30.71
CA ARG A 141 6.97 -15.95 -30.52
C ARG A 141 6.68 -16.25 -29.05
N ALA A 142 7.67 -16.76 -28.32
CA ALA A 142 7.53 -17.07 -26.89
C ALA A 142 7.25 -15.81 -26.06
N GLU A 143 7.92 -14.70 -26.41
CA GLU A 143 7.66 -13.40 -25.80
C GLU A 143 6.24 -12.89 -26.07
N ASP A 144 5.77 -12.94 -27.32
CA ASP A 144 4.40 -12.55 -27.68
C ASP A 144 3.34 -13.39 -26.96
N ASP A 145 3.55 -14.70 -26.90
CA ASP A 145 2.68 -15.64 -26.18
C ASP A 145 2.63 -15.31 -24.69
N ALA A 146 3.79 -15.11 -24.05
CA ALA A 146 3.88 -14.73 -22.64
C ALA A 146 3.20 -13.38 -22.34
N ARG A 147 3.41 -12.37 -23.19
CA ARG A 147 2.75 -11.05 -23.06
C ARG A 147 1.23 -11.17 -23.16
N ARG A 148 0.72 -11.93 -24.13
CA ARG A 148 -0.73 -12.15 -24.32
C ARG A 148 -1.34 -12.84 -23.10
N LEU A 149 -0.76 -13.96 -22.66
CA LEU A 149 -1.23 -14.73 -21.51
C LEU A 149 -1.16 -13.91 -20.20
N ASN A 150 -0.09 -13.14 -20.00
CA ASN A 150 0.01 -12.22 -18.87
C ASN A 150 -1.12 -11.19 -18.84
N ARG A 151 -1.50 -10.62 -19.99
CA ARG A 151 -2.63 -9.67 -20.06
C ARG A 151 -3.95 -10.35 -19.67
N THR A 152 -4.20 -11.56 -20.13
CA THR A 152 -5.40 -12.33 -19.75
C THR A 152 -5.41 -12.65 -18.26
N GLY A 153 -4.28 -13.13 -17.72
CA GLY A 153 -4.12 -13.36 -16.28
C GLY A 153 -4.36 -12.09 -15.47
N LEU A 154 -3.84 -10.95 -15.90
CA LEU A 154 -4.05 -9.65 -15.23
C LEU A 154 -5.51 -9.20 -15.22
N GLN A 155 -6.28 -9.48 -16.27
CA GLN A 155 -7.73 -9.21 -16.27
C GLN A 155 -8.46 -10.07 -15.24
N LYS A 156 -8.13 -11.36 -15.15
CA LYS A 156 -8.68 -12.29 -14.16
C LYS A 156 -8.30 -11.89 -12.73
N HIS A 157 -7.03 -11.55 -12.52
CA HIS A 157 -6.53 -11.05 -11.23
C HIS A 157 -7.32 -9.82 -10.79
N ARG A 158 -7.53 -8.83 -11.67
CA ARG A 158 -8.31 -7.62 -11.35
C ARG A 158 -9.76 -7.90 -10.93
N ARG A 159 -10.33 -9.04 -11.35
CA ARG A 159 -11.66 -9.53 -10.94
C ARG A 159 -11.63 -10.45 -9.72
N LEU A 160 -10.46 -10.63 -9.09
CA LEU A 160 -10.20 -11.55 -7.98
C LEU A 160 -10.43 -13.02 -8.33
N GLU A 161 -10.37 -13.39 -9.61
CA GLU A 161 -10.35 -14.79 -10.08
C GLU A 161 -8.92 -15.34 -10.00
N LEU A 162 -8.32 -15.34 -8.79
CA LEU A 162 -6.88 -15.49 -8.59
C LEU A 162 -6.32 -16.82 -9.12
N GLU A 163 -7.04 -17.92 -8.95
CA GLU A 163 -6.65 -19.27 -9.37
C GLU A 163 -6.66 -19.40 -10.89
N ALA A 164 -7.62 -18.73 -11.54
CA ALA A 164 -7.67 -18.65 -13.00
C ALA A 164 -6.57 -17.74 -13.54
N ALA A 165 -6.23 -16.66 -12.83
CA ALA A 165 -5.09 -15.81 -13.17
C ALA A 165 -3.75 -16.55 -13.03
N ILE A 166 -3.56 -17.30 -11.95
CA ILE A 166 -2.36 -18.13 -11.70
C ILE A 166 -2.15 -19.10 -12.86
N ARG A 167 -3.19 -19.79 -13.34
CA ARG A 167 -3.07 -20.70 -14.50
C ARG A 167 -2.59 -19.98 -15.76
N ASP A 168 -3.11 -18.79 -16.06
CA ASP A 168 -2.68 -18.02 -17.22
C ASP A 168 -1.23 -17.53 -17.07
N TYR A 169 -0.84 -17.12 -15.87
CA TYR A 169 0.54 -16.72 -15.61
C TYR A 169 1.51 -17.90 -15.70
N GLN A 170 1.13 -19.09 -15.21
CA GLN A 170 1.91 -20.31 -15.38
C GLN A 170 2.13 -20.61 -16.87
N GLN A 171 1.08 -20.56 -17.69
CA GLN A 171 1.21 -20.74 -19.14
C GLN A 171 2.12 -19.67 -19.79
N ALA A 172 2.07 -18.42 -19.31
CA ALA A 172 2.97 -17.38 -19.77
C ALA A 172 4.44 -17.69 -19.43
N LEU A 173 4.68 -18.25 -18.24
CA LEU A 173 6.01 -18.64 -17.76
C LEU A 173 6.52 -19.94 -18.38
N ASP A 174 5.61 -20.83 -18.82
CA ASP A 174 5.97 -21.99 -19.64
C ASP A 174 6.53 -21.54 -21.01
N ALA A 175 5.97 -20.47 -21.59
CA ALA A 175 6.48 -19.87 -22.82
C ALA A 175 7.80 -19.11 -22.59
N TRP A 176 7.85 -18.26 -21.55
CA TRP A 176 9.06 -17.51 -21.18
C TRP A 176 9.26 -17.48 -19.65
N PRO A 177 10.12 -18.35 -19.11
CA PRO A 177 10.33 -18.46 -17.66
C PRO A 177 10.86 -17.19 -16.98
N GLY A 178 11.62 -16.37 -17.72
CA GLY A 178 12.17 -15.10 -17.25
C GLY A 178 11.27 -13.89 -17.47
N HIS A 179 10.02 -14.05 -17.94
CA HIS A 179 9.15 -12.90 -18.23
C HIS A 179 8.87 -12.09 -16.95
N PRO A 180 9.30 -10.81 -16.86
CA PRO A 180 9.28 -10.07 -15.61
C PRO A 180 7.86 -9.78 -15.10
N PHE A 181 6.94 -9.44 -16.00
CA PHE A 181 5.57 -9.12 -15.62
C PHE A 181 4.80 -10.35 -15.13
N SER A 182 4.99 -11.51 -15.75
CA SER A 182 4.32 -12.74 -15.31
C SER A 182 4.83 -13.22 -13.97
N ASN A 183 6.16 -13.19 -13.74
CA ASN A 183 6.74 -13.54 -12.43
C ASN A 183 6.24 -12.60 -11.33
N TYR A 184 6.17 -11.29 -11.60
CA TYR A 184 5.61 -10.35 -10.63
C TYR A 184 4.13 -10.62 -10.35
N ASN A 185 3.30 -10.70 -11.39
CA ASN A 185 1.85 -10.82 -11.24
C ASN A 185 1.43 -12.15 -10.60
N ILE A 186 2.13 -13.25 -10.90
CA ILE A 186 1.87 -14.53 -10.25
C ILE A 186 2.33 -14.50 -8.78
N ALA A 187 3.42 -13.79 -8.46
CA ALA A 187 3.84 -13.62 -7.08
C ALA A 187 2.77 -12.88 -6.25
N CYS A 188 2.19 -11.80 -6.81
CA CYS A 188 1.06 -11.11 -6.19
C CYS A 188 -0.13 -12.05 -5.96
N ALA A 189 -0.53 -12.85 -6.97
CA ALA A 189 -1.64 -13.78 -6.84
C ALA A 189 -1.38 -14.88 -5.80
N TYR A 190 -0.15 -15.40 -5.70
CA TYR A 190 0.23 -16.36 -4.66
C TYR A 190 0.22 -15.73 -3.27
N ALA A 191 0.69 -14.48 -3.12
CA ALA A 191 0.65 -13.77 -1.85
C ALA A 191 -0.79 -13.58 -1.35
N LEU A 192 -1.70 -13.15 -2.24
CA LEU A 192 -3.13 -12.97 -1.94
C LEU A 192 -3.86 -14.29 -1.60
N THR A 193 -3.43 -15.41 -2.17
CA THR A 193 -4.05 -16.73 -1.93
C THR A 193 -3.39 -17.51 -0.78
N GLY A 194 -2.45 -16.90 -0.04
CA GLY A 194 -1.81 -17.53 1.13
C GLY A 194 -0.70 -18.52 0.80
N HIS A 195 -0.03 -18.36 -0.35
CA HIS A 195 1.10 -19.19 -0.80
C HIS A 195 2.42 -18.38 -0.79
N PRO A 196 2.92 -17.92 0.37
CA PRO A 196 4.05 -16.99 0.45
C PRO A 196 5.35 -17.59 -0.10
N ASP A 197 5.58 -18.89 0.07
CA ASP A 197 6.79 -19.55 -0.46
C ASP A 197 6.83 -19.55 -2.00
N ASP A 198 5.67 -19.70 -2.64
CA ASP A 198 5.54 -19.62 -4.09
C ASP A 198 5.75 -18.18 -4.59
N ALA A 199 5.17 -17.20 -3.89
CA ALA A 199 5.38 -15.78 -4.19
C ALA A 199 6.86 -15.40 -4.09
N LEU A 200 7.55 -15.79 -3.00
CA LEU A 200 8.97 -15.54 -2.81
C LEU A 200 9.84 -16.14 -3.91
N ARG A 201 9.51 -17.36 -4.36
CA ARG A 201 10.24 -18.00 -5.46
C ARG A 201 10.20 -17.17 -6.74
N HIS A 202 9.05 -16.62 -7.09
CA HIS A 202 8.90 -15.79 -8.28
C HIS A 202 9.56 -14.42 -8.15
N LEU A 203 9.56 -13.82 -6.95
CA LEU A 203 10.37 -12.61 -6.68
C LEU A 203 11.87 -12.92 -6.79
N ALA A 204 12.32 -14.09 -6.32
CA ALA A 204 13.73 -14.50 -6.46
C ALA A 204 14.13 -14.70 -7.93
N ILE A 205 13.21 -15.18 -8.77
CA ILE A 205 13.42 -15.24 -10.23
C ILE A 205 13.69 -13.84 -10.80
N LEU A 206 12.91 -12.82 -10.42
CA LEU A 206 13.14 -11.43 -10.84
C LEU A 206 14.53 -10.93 -10.41
N ALA A 207 14.95 -11.24 -9.18
CA ALA A 207 16.27 -10.87 -8.69
C ALA A 207 17.40 -11.53 -9.50
N VAL A 208 17.21 -12.76 -9.98
CA VAL A 208 18.18 -13.49 -10.81
C VAL A 208 18.23 -12.97 -12.25
N VAL A 209 17.09 -12.57 -12.83
CA VAL A 209 17.03 -11.94 -14.16
C VAL A 209 17.78 -10.60 -14.13
N GLY A 210 17.46 -9.75 -13.16
CA GLY A 210 18.21 -8.52 -12.86
C GLY A 210 18.16 -7.42 -13.92
N ASP A 211 17.37 -7.58 -14.99
CA ASP A 211 17.13 -6.52 -15.97
C ASP A 211 16.35 -5.35 -15.37
N GLU A 212 16.27 -4.22 -16.07
CA GLU A 212 15.57 -3.02 -15.60
C GLU A 212 14.11 -3.31 -15.23
N ALA A 213 13.37 -4.03 -16.08
CA ALA A 213 11.99 -4.38 -15.82
C ALA A 213 11.83 -5.24 -14.55
N SER A 214 12.71 -6.21 -14.31
CA SER A 214 12.68 -7.05 -13.11
C SER A 214 13.00 -6.25 -11.85
N ARG A 215 13.99 -5.33 -11.93
CA ARG A 215 14.33 -4.43 -10.83
C ARG A 215 13.16 -3.52 -10.47
N ASP A 216 12.50 -2.92 -11.45
CA ASP A 216 11.31 -2.09 -11.22
C ASP A 216 10.17 -2.86 -10.55
N ARG A 217 9.99 -4.14 -10.92
CA ARG A 217 9.00 -5.01 -10.28
C ARG A 217 9.35 -5.35 -8.83
N LEU A 218 10.63 -5.59 -8.52
CA LEU A 218 11.08 -5.78 -7.14
C LEU A 218 10.88 -4.52 -6.30
N LEU A 219 11.13 -3.33 -6.87
CA LEU A 219 10.83 -2.05 -6.21
C LEU A 219 9.33 -1.88 -5.98
N SER A 220 8.51 -2.20 -6.99
CA SER A 220 7.04 -2.14 -6.89
C SER A 220 6.51 -3.04 -5.76
N ALA A 221 7.06 -4.25 -5.63
CA ALA A 221 6.67 -5.21 -4.59
C ALA A 221 6.79 -4.63 -3.17
N ARG A 222 7.75 -3.72 -2.92
CA ARG A 222 7.96 -3.09 -1.60
C ARG A 222 6.75 -2.30 -1.11
N THR A 223 5.93 -1.81 -2.03
CA THR A 223 4.80 -0.92 -1.77
C THR A 223 3.47 -1.51 -2.19
N ASP A 224 3.47 -2.69 -2.81
CA ASP A 224 2.25 -3.33 -3.30
C ASP A 224 1.50 -4.02 -2.14
N ALA A 225 0.20 -3.73 -2.08
CA ALA A 225 -0.71 -4.24 -1.06
C ALA A 225 -0.84 -5.76 -1.08
N ASP A 226 -0.64 -6.36 -2.26
CA ASP A 226 -0.73 -7.80 -2.45
C ASP A 226 0.30 -8.55 -1.60
N PHE A 227 1.41 -7.89 -1.22
CA PHE A 227 2.47 -8.43 -0.37
C PHE A 227 2.38 -7.99 1.09
N ASP A 228 1.31 -7.33 1.55
CA ASP A 228 1.20 -6.81 2.93
C ASP A 228 1.45 -7.90 3.99
N ALA A 229 0.98 -9.12 3.74
CA ALA A 229 1.17 -10.28 4.63
C ALA A 229 2.63 -10.78 4.71
N MET A 230 3.48 -10.38 3.75
CA MET A 230 4.85 -10.86 3.59
C MET A 230 5.92 -9.84 4.02
N LEU A 231 5.53 -8.60 4.37
CA LEU A 231 6.48 -7.53 4.71
C LEU A 231 7.36 -7.84 5.94
N ASP A 232 6.88 -8.73 6.83
CA ASP A 232 7.63 -9.22 8.00
C ASP A 232 8.46 -10.47 7.72
N ASP A 233 8.34 -11.10 6.54
CA ASP A 233 9.17 -12.24 6.15
C ASP A 233 10.59 -11.74 5.80
N PRO A 234 11.64 -12.18 6.52
CA PRO A 234 13.01 -11.74 6.24
C PRO A 234 13.47 -12.07 4.81
N ARG A 235 12.95 -13.14 4.20
CA ARG A 235 13.26 -13.54 2.83
C ARG A 235 12.68 -12.55 1.82
N PHE A 236 11.50 -11.99 2.11
CA PHE A 236 10.89 -10.94 1.29
C PHE A 236 11.76 -9.68 1.30
N ARG A 237 12.27 -9.30 2.48
CA ARG A 237 13.16 -8.13 2.64
C ARG A 237 14.48 -8.32 1.91
N GLU A 238 15.04 -9.52 2.01
CA GLU A 238 16.26 -9.89 1.30
C GLU A 238 16.08 -9.80 -0.22
N VAL A 239 15.01 -10.39 -0.77
CA VAL A 239 14.83 -10.45 -2.23
C VAL A 239 14.43 -9.11 -2.85
N THR A 240 13.62 -8.32 -2.15
CA THR A 240 13.13 -7.03 -2.67
C THR A 240 14.02 -5.85 -2.24
N GLY A 241 14.87 -6.01 -1.23
CA GLY A 241 15.50 -4.91 -0.51
C GLY A 241 14.52 -4.07 0.32
N TYR A 242 13.33 -4.60 0.62
CA TYR A 242 12.34 -3.90 1.44
C TYR A 242 12.92 -3.51 2.81
N THR A 243 12.83 -2.22 3.11
CA THR A 243 13.20 -1.66 4.41
C THR A 243 12.06 -0.77 4.88
N PRO A 244 11.40 -1.07 6.01
CA PRO A 244 10.34 -0.23 6.52
C PRO A 244 10.93 1.10 7.01
N ILE A 245 10.44 2.20 6.45
CA ILE A 245 10.83 3.56 6.86
C ILE A 245 9.72 4.13 7.73
N TYR A 246 10.07 4.66 8.88
CA TYR A 246 9.11 5.34 9.75
C TYR A 246 9.32 6.84 9.66
N VAL A 247 8.23 7.59 9.52
CA VAL A 247 8.27 9.04 9.58
C VAL A 247 7.66 9.48 10.90
N SER A 248 8.44 10.21 11.69
CA SER A 248 8.04 10.74 12.98
C SER A 248 8.33 12.24 13.07
N TRP A 249 8.00 12.87 14.19
CA TRP A 249 8.24 14.29 14.42
C TRP A 249 8.77 14.51 15.83
N SER A 250 9.52 15.58 16.01
CA SER A 250 10.04 15.98 17.32
C SER A 250 8.91 16.40 18.28
N PRO A 251 9.07 16.24 19.61
CA PRO A 251 8.07 16.65 20.59
C PRO A 251 7.70 18.13 20.50
N GLY A 252 6.48 18.46 20.94
CA GLY A 252 5.95 19.83 20.92
C GLY A 252 5.33 20.26 19.59
N LEU A 253 5.10 19.29 18.69
CA LEU A 253 4.46 19.49 17.40
C LEU A 253 3.25 18.57 17.26
N ASP A 254 2.15 19.11 16.73
CA ASP A 254 1.09 18.31 16.11
C ASP A 254 1.27 18.32 14.60
N LYS A 255 2.34 17.64 14.13
CA LYS A 255 2.72 17.54 12.72
C LYS A 255 2.43 16.17 12.13
N ARG A 256 1.40 15.50 12.63
CA ARG A 256 0.90 14.22 12.08
C ARG A 256 0.64 14.31 10.59
N VAL A 257 0.06 15.43 10.13
CA VAL A 257 -0.22 15.69 8.72
C VAL A 257 1.07 15.77 7.90
N ASP A 258 2.10 16.47 8.37
CA ASP A 258 3.38 16.57 7.66
C ASP A 258 4.09 15.20 7.57
N ALA A 259 4.09 14.43 8.66
CA ALA A 259 4.66 13.09 8.68
C ALA A 259 3.94 12.15 7.68
N GLN A 260 2.60 12.24 7.63
CA GLN A 260 1.80 11.48 6.67
C GLN A 260 2.10 11.91 5.23
N ARG A 261 2.18 13.21 4.95
CA ARG A 261 2.52 13.73 3.61
C ARG A 261 3.89 13.26 3.13
N ILE A 262 4.88 13.27 4.01
CA ILE A 262 6.25 12.80 3.69
C ILE A 262 6.26 11.28 3.51
N ALA A 263 5.55 10.52 4.35
CA ALA A 263 5.40 9.09 4.16
C ALA A 263 4.75 8.76 2.80
N THR A 264 3.70 9.49 2.40
CA THR A 264 3.07 9.36 1.09
C THR A 264 4.04 9.70 -0.05
N ALA A 265 4.84 10.75 0.08
CA ALA A 265 5.83 11.13 -0.92
C ALA A 265 6.91 10.05 -1.11
N LEU A 266 7.42 9.50 0.01
CA LEU A 266 8.36 8.37 0.00
C LEU A 266 7.74 7.13 -0.64
N HIS A 267 6.47 6.82 -0.33
CA HIS A 267 5.76 5.71 -0.95
C HIS A 267 5.67 5.84 -2.48
N GLY A 268 5.43 7.06 -2.98
CA GLY A 268 5.47 7.36 -4.42
C GLY A 268 6.85 7.16 -5.07
N ALA A 269 7.93 7.15 -4.28
CA ALA A 269 9.29 6.84 -4.71
C ALA A 269 9.67 5.35 -4.49
N HIS A 270 8.68 4.46 -4.32
CA HIS A 270 8.88 3.03 -4.02
C HIS A 270 9.58 2.73 -2.69
N LEU A 271 9.54 3.70 -1.77
CA LEU A 271 10.05 3.55 -0.41
C LEU A 271 8.88 3.32 0.54
N SER A 272 8.80 2.13 1.15
CA SER A 272 7.74 1.80 2.09
C SER A 272 7.88 2.61 3.38
N ALA A 273 7.27 3.80 3.36
CA ALA A 273 7.25 4.71 4.49
C ALA A 273 5.88 4.70 5.19
N ARG A 274 5.89 4.79 6.53
CA ARG A 274 4.69 4.89 7.36
C ARG A 274 4.87 6.01 8.38
N ALA A 275 3.86 6.87 8.53
CA ALA A 275 3.86 7.83 9.62
C ALA A 275 3.62 7.10 10.95
N THR A 276 4.39 7.47 11.97
CA THR A 276 4.18 6.98 13.33
C THR A 276 3.01 7.72 13.98
N PRO A 277 2.25 7.10 14.90
CA PRO A 277 1.14 7.77 15.58
C PRO A 277 1.62 8.71 16.71
N THR A 278 2.86 8.54 17.15
CA THR A 278 3.46 9.24 18.29
C THR A 278 4.68 10.03 17.84
N ALA A 279 4.91 11.15 18.51
CA ALA A 279 6.16 11.90 18.37
C ALA A 279 7.35 11.02 18.76
N TRP A 280 8.50 11.31 18.17
CA TRP A 280 9.77 10.76 18.60
C TRP A 280 10.15 11.34 19.95
N GLU A 281 10.79 10.58 20.83
CA GLU A 281 11.10 11.03 22.20
C GLU A 281 12.14 12.15 22.22
N THR A 282 13.12 12.07 21.32
CA THR A 282 14.19 13.06 21.21
C THR A 282 13.78 14.21 20.30
N ARG A 283 14.01 15.44 20.76
CA ARG A 283 13.85 16.64 19.94
C ARG A 283 15.06 16.82 19.02
N TYR A 284 14.80 17.06 17.74
CA TYR A 284 15.79 17.48 16.77
C TYR A 284 15.41 18.83 16.16
N ASP A 285 16.42 19.66 15.93
CA ASP A 285 16.25 20.99 15.32
C ASP A 285 16.38 20.95 13.79
N ARG A 286 16.74 19.79 13.24
CA ARG A 286 16.86 19.52 11.80
C ARG A 286 16.23 18.18 11.45
N PRO A 287 15.77 17.97 10.20
CA PRO A 287 15.35 16.65 9.75
C PRO A 287 16.49 15.66 10.01
N THR A 288 16.20 14.63 10.79
CA THR A 288 17.22 13.66 11.23
C THR A 288 16.78 12.26 10.83
N LEU A 289 17.65 11.55 10.12
CA LEU A 289 17.47 10.16 9.73
C LEU A 289 18.24 9.27 10.68
N LEU A 290 17.50 8.55 11.51
CA LEU A 290 18.03 7.56 12.43
C LEU A 290 18.15 6.23 11.69
N VAL A 291 19.34 5.66 11.71
CA VAL A 291 19.67 4.43 10.98
C VAL A 291 20.19 3.41 11.97
N ARG A 292 19.72 2.18 11.88
CA ARG A 292 20.23 1.11 12.73
C ARG A 292 21.71 0.84 12.40
N PRO A 293 22.61 0.80 13.40
CA PRO A 293 24.03 0.55 13.16
C PRO A 293 24.27 -0.88 12.64
N ASN A 294 25.31 -1.05 11.82
CA ASN A 294 25.74 -2.33 11.24
C ASN A 294 24.67 -3.04 10.39
N ASP A 295 23.67 -2.31 9.89
CA ASP A 295 22.64 -2.83 9.00
C ASP A 295 22.81 -2.20 7.60
N ALA A 296 23.45 -2.94 6.69
CA ALA A 296 23.73 -2.46 5.34
C ALA A 296 22.45 -2.14 4.54
N VAL A 297 21.36 -2.87 4.84
CA VAL A 297 20.05 -2.66 4.19
C VAL A 297 19.44 -1.35 4.70
N ALA A 298 19.52 -1.08 6.01
CA ALA A 298 19.10 0.18 6.61
C ALA A 298 19.91 1.38 6.06
N ALA A 299 21.23 1.26 5.98
CA ALA A 299 22.11 2.30 5.46
C ALA A 299 21.78 2.66 4.00
N ARG A 300 21.47 1.65 3.19
CA ARG A 300 21.04 1.85 1.81
C ARG A 300 19.69 2.55 1.72
N ALA A 301 18.68 2.08 2.47
CA ALA A 301 17.38 2.72 2.51
C ALA A 301 17.48 4.17 2.98
N ALA A 302 18.44 4.49 3.85
CA ALA A 302 18.71 5.85 4.28
C ALA A 302 19.23 6.76 3.14
N GLU A 303 20.09 6.25 2.26
CA GLU A 303 20.50 6.95 1.04
C GLU A 303 19.32 7.14 0.08
N GLU A 304 18.48 6.11 -0.10
CA GLU A 304 17.30 6.19 -0.96
C GLU A 304 16.31 7.27 -0.42
N VAL A 305 16.12 7.37 0.90
CA VAL A 305 15.32 8.43 1.53
C VAL A 305 15.91 9.82 1.26
N ARG A 306 17.23 9.99 1.37
CA ARG A 306 17.88 11.28 1.07
C ARG A 306 17.72 11.68 -0.39
N ALA A 307 17.83 10.73 -1.31
CA ALA A 307 17.64 10.97 -2.74
C ALA A 307 16.19 11.34 -3.08
N ALA A 308 15.21 10.74 -2.38
CA ALA A 308 13.80 10.93 -2.65
C ALA A 308 13.20 12.21 -2.05
N VAL A 309 13.79 12.77 -1.00
CA VAL A 309 13.15 13.80 -0.17
C VAL A 309 13.86 15.15 -0.22
N THR A 310 13.13 16.19 -0.65
CA THR A 310 13.62 17.57 -0.70
C THR A 310 13.40 18.32 0.63
N LEU A 311 13.99 17.84 1.73
CA LEU A 311 13.88 18.48 3.06
C LEU A 311 15.08 19.37 3.42
N GLY A 312 15.90 19.75 2.43
CA GLY A 312 17.20 20.37 2.68
C GLY A 312 18.20 19.35 3.23
N ALA A 313 19.21 19.82 3.96
CA ALA A 313 20.22 18.91 4.51
C ALA A 313 19.66 18.14 5.72
N ILE A 314 19.53 16.82 5.53
CA ILE A 314 19.09 15.83 6.51
C ILE A 314 20.32 15.31 7.28
N ASP A 315 20.31 15.41 8.60
CA ASP A 315 21.35 14.81 9.44
C ASP A 315 21.15 13.29 9.50
N GLN A 316 22.22 12.49 9.42
CA GLN A 316 22.14 11.04 9.69
C GLN A 316 22.76 10.74 11.05
N LYS A 317 22.11 9.89 11.85
CA LYS A 317 22.66 9.37 13.10
C LYS A 317 22.43 7.87 13.21
N ASP A 318 23.43 7.16 13.71
CA ASP A 318 23.24 5.77 14.11
C ASP A 318 22.47 5.72 15.42
N ASP A 319 21.44 4.88 15.48
CA ASP A 319 20.62 4.72 16.67
C ASP A 319 20.50 3.22 17.04
N PRO A 320 21.18 2.75 18.10
CA PRO A 320 21.16 1.36 18.51
C PRO A 320 19.83 0.92 19.15
N SER A 321 18.91 1.86 19.45
CA SER A 321 17.57 1.53 19.96
C SER A 321 16.63 1.02 18.86
N LEU A 322 17.01 1.19 17.59
CA LEU A 322 16.27 0.70 16.43
C LEU A 322 16.37 -0.83 16.32
N ASP A 323 15.23 -1.49 16.12
CA ASP A 323 15.14 -2.94 15.98
C ASP A 323 14.99 -3.38 14.50
N LEU A 324 14.80 -4.68 14.26
CA LEU A 324 14.56 -5.22 12.91
C LEU A 324 13.26 -4.73 12.27
N ARG A 325 12.32 -4.20 13.05
CA ARG A 325 11.06 -3.67 12.54
C ARG A 325 11.17 -2.18 12.23
N ARG A 326 12.05 -1.43 12.90
CA ARG A 326 12.26 0.01 12.72
C ARG A 326 13.71 0.30 12.37
N THR A 327 14.18 -0.19 11.23
CA THR A 327 15.59 -0.03 10.85
C THR A 327 15.96 1.38 10.41
N VAL A 328 14.99 2.17 9.92
CA VAL A 328 15.16 3.56 9.50
C VAL A 328 14.01 4.42 10.00
N VAL A 329 14.33 5.54 10.65
CA VAL A 329 13.33 6.53 11.11
C VAL A 329 13.74 7.94 10.66
N LEU A 330 12.90 8.60 9.88
CA LEU A 330 13.02 10.01 9.55
C LEU A 330 12.22 10.83 10.58
N VAL A 331 12.92 11.62 11.40
CA VAL A 331 12.33 12.50 12.40
C VAL A 331 12.32 13.94 11.88
N LEU A 332 11.13 14.52 11.78
CA LEU A 332 10.95 15.91 11.37
C LEU A 332 11.30 16.89 12.51
N PRO A 333 11.92 18.03 12.19
CA PRO A 333 12.40 18.97 13.20
C PRO A 333 11.26 19.67 13.92
N ALA A 334 11.51 20.07 15.17
CA ALA A 334 10.70 21.08 15.84
C ALA A 334 10.92 22.45 15.18
N PRO A 335 9.88 23.30 15.01
CA PRO A 335 10.09 24.68 14.65
C PRO A 335 10.98 25.34 15.71
N PRO A 336 11.78 26.35 15.32
CA PRO A 336 12.53 27.14 16.28
C PRO A 336 11.56 27.62 17.36
N ALA A 337 11.94 27.48 18.63
CA ALA A 337 11.07 27.90 19.73
C ALA A 337 10.66 29.36 19.49
N ALA A 338 9.36 29.64 19.47
CA ALA A 338 8.82 30.98 19.31
C ALA A 338 9.39 31.86 20.43
N GLY A 339 10.44 32.63 20.12
CA GLY A 339 11.26 33.35 21.10
C GLY A 339 12.77 33.36 20.82
N ALA A 340 13.29 32.41 20.03
CA ALA A 340 14.70 32.41 19.64
C ALA A 340 15.05 33.42 18.53
N GLU A 341 14.05 33.92 17.80
CA GLU A 341 14.24 34.84 16.66
C GLU A 341 14.12 36.34 17.04
N ALA A 342 13.90 36.66 18.31
CA ALA A 342 13.70 38.05 18.76
C ALA A 342 14.97 38.76 19.27
N ALA A 343 16.16 38.24 18.97
CA ALA A 343 17.43 38.95 19.18
C ALA A 343 18.05 39.42 17.85
N VAL A 344 17.21 39.92 16.93
CA VAL A 344 17.70 40.79 15.87
C VAL A 344 17.99 42.14 16.51
N ALA A 345 19.27 42.52 16.50
CA ALA A 345 19.77 43.77 17.06
C ALA A 345 18.90 44.98 16.63
N PRO A 346 18.71 45.98 17.50
CA PRO A 346 17.97 47.19 17.15
C PRO A 346 18.61 47.82 15.91
N ARG A 347 17.84 47.92 14.82
CA ARG A 347 18.18 48.81 13.71
C ARG A 347 17.81 50.22 14.17
N ASP A 348 18.81 50.96 14.60
CA ASP A 348 18.73 52.42 14.68
C ASP A 348 18.44 52.97 13.28
N GLY A 349 17.29 53.61 13.10
CA GLY A 349 16.89 54.17 11.81
C GLY A 349 15.43 54.55 11.72
N ASP A 350 15.10 55.65 12.38
CA ASP A 350 14.05 56.64 12.10
C ASP A 350 13.43 56.59 10.68
N ASP A 351 12.09 56.44 10.58
CA ASP A 351 11.17 57.39 9.90
C ASP A 351 9.73 56.82 9.70
N ARG A 352 8.82 57.36 10.54
CA ARG A 352 7.39 57.74 10.35
C ARG A 352 6.30 56.81 9.73
N PRO A 353 5.03 56.98 10.16
CA PRO A 353 3.90 56.13 9.77
C PRO A 353 3.16 56.66 8.54
N GLY A 354 2.94 55.79 7.55
CA GLY A 354 1.91 55.93 6.53
C GLY A 354 0.80 54.90 6.79
N GLU A 355 -0.39 55.37 7.14
CA GLU A 355 -1.62 54.59 7.14
C GLU A 355 -1.86 54.02 5.73
N VAL A 356 -1.71 52.71 5.58
CA VAL A 356 -2.19 51.98 4.40
C VAL A 356 -3.19 50.95 4.89
N SER A 357 -4.45 51.18 4.52
CA SER A 357 -5.56 50.23 4.69
C SER A 357 -5.15 48.83 4.23
N ALA A 358 -5.24 47.88 5.15
CA ALA A 358 -5.13 46.46 4.83
C ALA A 358 -6.27 46.04 3.90
N PRO A 359 -6.01 45.32 2.80
CA PRO A 359 -7.07 44.68 2.05
C PRO A 359 -7.66 43.55 2.91
N ALA A 360 -8.98 43.46 2.93
CA ALA A 360 -9.70 42.35 3.52
C ALA A 360 -9.25 41.05 2.84
N VAL A 361 -8.44 40.25 3.53
CA VAL A 361 -8.13 38.88 3.14
C VAL A 361 -9.38 38.06 3.44
N GLY A 362 -10.12 37.69 2.40
CA GLY A 362 -11.18 36.72 2.49
C GLY A 362 -10.61 35.39 2.98
N LEU A 363 -11.18 34.87 4.06
CA LEU A 363 -11.02 33.48 4.47
C LEU A 363 -11.83 32.61 3.49
N GLU A 364 -11.33 32.43 2.27
CA GLU A 364 -11.79 31.33 1.42
C GLU A 364 -11.21 30.04 2.01
N GLY A 365 -12.11 29.25 2.60
CA GLY A 365 -11.78 28.11 3.43
C GLY A 365 -10.96 27.06 2.70
N ASP A 366 -9.96 26.53 3.41
CA ASP A 366 -9.10 25.43 3.00
C ASP A 366 -9.91 24.29 2.36
N ALA A 367 -9.90 24.26 1.01
CA ALA A 367 -10.33 23.10 0.27
C ALA A 367 -9.31 21.99 0.57
N ARG A 368 -9.67 21.09 1.50
CA ARG A 368 -8.89 19.88 1.75
C ARG A 368 -8.71 19.13 0.44
N ALA A 369 -7.50 18.65 0.17
CA ALA A 369 -7.26 17.83 -1.01
C ALA A 369 -7.87 16.44 -0.80
N PHE A 370 -8.36 15.80 -1.87
CA PHE A 370 -8.91 14.43 -1.78
C PHE A 370 -7.90 13.45 -1.16
N SER A 371 -6.61 13.65 -1.47
CA SER A 371 -5.49 12.88 -0.91
C SER A 371 -5.43 12.88 0.61
N ASP A 372 -5.93 13.93 1.26
CA ASP A 372 -5.89 14.07 2.73
C ASP A 372 -6.92 13.15 3.43
N LEU A 373 -7.88 12.62 2.67
CA LEU A 373 -8.89 11.68 3.15
C LEU A 373 -8.48 10.22 2.97
N VAL A 374 -7.50 9.95 2.12
CA VAL A 374 -7.01 8.60 1.83
C VAL A 374 -6.19 8.10 3.01
N GLY A 375 -6.51 6.90 3.48
CA GLY A 375 -5.94 6.28 4.68
C GLY A 375 -6.67 6.64 5.98
N VAL A 376 -7.68 7.50 5.93
CA VAL A 376 -8.43 7.93 7.12
C VAL A 376 -9.83 7.32 7.14
N ARG A 377 -10.30 6.91 8.34
CA ARG A 377 -11.69 6.49 8.53
C ARG A 377 -12.58 7.72 8.62
N LEU A 378 -13.57 7.76 7.74
CA LEU A 378 -14.60 8.77 7.72
C LEU A 378 -15.92 8.16 8.23
N ALA A 379 -16.72 8.94 8.93
CA ALA A 379 -18.02 8.55 9.42
C ALA A 379 -19.10 9.60 9.06
N ALA A 380 -20.29 9.12 8.70
CA ALA A 380 -21.47 9.95 8.51
C ALA A 380 -22.63 9.38 9.33
N ARG A 381 -23.55 10.25 9.75
CA ARG A 381 -24.79 9.85 10.44
C ARG A 381 -25.95 10.61 9.82
N ASP A 382 -26.98 9.88 9.39
CA ASP A 382 -28.21 10.45 8.86
C ASP A 382 -29.41 9.56 9.20
N GLY A 383 -30.48 10.14 9.77
CA GLY A 383 -31.67 9.39 10.14
C GLY A 383 -31.44 8.17 11.07
N GLY A 384 -30.37 8.19 11.88
CA GLY A 384 -29.95 7.05 12.71
C GLY A 384 -29.11 6.00 11.98
N THR A 385 -29.02 6.06 10.64
CA THR A 385 -28.08 5.27 9.85
C THR A 385 -26.67 5.77 10.09
N VAL A 386 -25.75 4.86 10.36
CA VAL A 386 -24.32 5.15 10.53
C VAL A 386 -23.58 4.60 9.33
N GLN A 387 -22.83 5.46 8.66
CA GLN A 387 -21.97 5.06 7.55
C GLN A 387 -20.51 5.26 7.93
N LYS A 388 -19.66 4.30 7.58
CA LYS A 388 -18.21 4.38 7.72
C LYS A 388 -17.56 4.12 6.37
N LEU A 389 -16.66 5.00 5.97
CA LEU A 389 -15.93 4.90 4.72
C LEU A 389 -14.43 4.96 5.02
N LEU A 390 -13.68 4.00 4.47
CA LEU A 390 -12.23 3.99 4.47
C LEU A 390 -11.76 3.85 3.03
N LEU A 391 -11.09 4.88 2.53
CA LEU A 391 -10.39 4.85 1.24
C LEU A 391 -8.92 4.49 1.53
N LYS A 392 -8.43 3.38 1.00
CA LYS A 392 -7.04 2.95 1.22
C LYS A 392 -6.13 3.53 0.12
N PRO A 393 -4.87 3.88 0.43
CA PRO A 393 -3.90 4.35 -0.57
C PRO A 393 -3.73 3.44 -1.79
N THR A 394 -4.02 2.15 -1.60
CA THR A 394 -3.90 1.08 -2.59
C THR A 394 -5.02 1.09 -3.65
N GLY A 395 -5.92 2.08 -3.59
CA GLY A 395 -7.10 2.17 -4.45
C GLY A 395 -8.21 1.19 -4.05
N PHE A 396 -8.14 0.60 -2.85
CA PHE A 396 -9.20 -0.21 -2.27
C PHE A 396 -10.05 0.61 -1.31
N PHE A 397 -11.31 0.25 -1.12
CA PHE A 397 -12.17 0.87 -0.12
C PHE A 397 -12.95 -0.14 0.69
N GLU A 398 -13.37 0.30 1.88
CA GLU A 398 -14.36 -0.36 2.70
C GLU A 398 -15.45 0.67 3.04
N TRP A 399 -16.69 0.35 2.71
CA TRP A 399 -17.85 1.19 3.04
C TRP A 399 -18.90 0.36 3.75
N GLU A 400 -19.06 0.64 5.05
CA GLU A 400 -20.06 0.02 5.90
C GLU A 400 -21.25 0.97 6.08
N VAL A 401 -22.46 0.47 5.88
CA VAL A 401 -23.72 1.15 6.20
C VAL A 401 -24.45 0.32 7.23
N ALA A 402 -24.70 0.88 8.41
CA ALA A 402 -25.46 0.25 9.49
C ALA A 402 -26.76 1.02 9.72
N THR A 403 -27.90 0.34 9.61
CA THR A 403 -29.23 0.92 9.75
C THR A 403 -29.78 0.76 11.18
N PRO A 404 -30.73 1.59 11.62
CA PRO A 404 -31.28 1.56 12.99
C PRO A 404 -31.96 0.24 13.38
N ASP A 405 -32.47 -0.51 12.40
CA ASP A 405 -33.08 -1.82 12.57
C ASP A 405 -32.04 -2.94 12.78
N GLY A 406 -30.75 -2.63 12.73
CA GLY A 406 -29.64 -3.57 12.89
C GLY A 406 -29.10 -4.13 11.57
N GLY A 407 -29.68 -3.74 10.43
CA GLY A 407 -29.16 -4.12 9.12
C GLY A 407 -27.74 -3.57 8.89
N ARG A 408 -26.90 -4.35 8.21
CA ARG A 408 -25.54 -3.93 7.85
C ARG A 408 -25.24 -4.29 6.41
N THR A 409 -24.75 -3.33 5.64
CA THR A 409 -24.21 -3.56 4.30
C THR A 409 -22.75 -3.20 4.30
N LEU A 410 -21.88 -4.15 3.95
CA LEU A 410 -20.45 -3.93 3.81
C LEU A 410 -20.04 -4.05 2.34
N ARG A 411 -19.55 -2.96 1.77
CA ARG A 411 -18.99 -2.90 0.42
C ARG A 411 -17.49 -2.89 0.50
N ARG A 412 -16.83 -3.78 -0.25
CA ARG A 412 -15.37 -3.88 -0.32
C ARG A 412 -14.94 -4.07 -1.76
N GLY A 413 -13.99 -3.27 -2.19
CA GLY A 413 -13.59 -3.29 -3.59
C GLY A 413 -12.57 -2.22 -3.93
N ARG A 414 -12.48 -1.87 -5.20
CA ARG A 414 -11.59 -0.82 -5.71
C ARG A 414 -12.35 0.47 -5.94
N TYR A 415 -11.69 1.58 -5.75
CA TYR A 415 -12.18 2.91 -6.11
C TYR A 415 -11.23 3.59 -7.10
N ALA A 416 -11.78 4.47 -7.92
CA ALA A 416 -11.03 5.40 -8.75
C ALA A 416 -11.71 6.77 -8.73
N VAL A 417 -10.90 7.83 -8.64
CA VAL A 417 -11.39 9.20 -8.77
C VAL A 417 -11.48 9.54 -10.26
N ARG A 418 -12.65 9.99 -10.72
CA ARG A 418 -12.91 10.41 -12.10
C ARG A 418 -13.56 11.78 -12.09
N GLY A 419 -12.74 12.82 -12.17
CA GLY A 419 -13.22 14.20 -12.03
C GLY A 419 -13.76 14.44 -10.63
N ASP A 420 -15.04 14.78 -10.54
CA ASP A 420 -15.80 15.01 -9.31
C ASP A 420 -16.58 13.78 -8.85
N ALA A 421 -16.24 12.58 -9.35
CA ALA A 421 -16.92 11.35 -8.98
C ALA A 421 -15.97 10.24 -8.49
N LEU A 422 -16.48 9.40 -7.61
CA LEU A 422 -15.84 8.19 -7.11
C LEU A 422 -16.46 6.97 -7.79
N ALA A 423 -15.72 6.34 -8.70
CA ALA A 423 -16.11 5.10 -9.34
C ALA A 423 -15.70 3.91 -8.47
N LEU A 424 -16.64 3.04 -8.11
CA LEU A 424 -16.45 1.89 -7.23
C LEU A 424 -16.72 0.59 -8.01
N ASP A 425 -15.86 -0.41 -7.85
CA ASP A 425 -16.05 -1.80 -8.28
C ASP A 425 -15.90 -2.69 -7.05
N TYR A 426 -16.95 -3.40 -6.63
CA TYR A 426 -17.00 -4.01 -5.30
C TYR A 426 -17.86 -5.26 -5.21
N ARG A 427 -17.59 -6.02 -4.15
CA ARG A 427 -18.50 -7.01 -3.58
C ARG A 427 -19.30 -6.36 -2.45
N GLU A 428 -20.57 -6.72 -2.35
CA GLU A 428 -21.47 -6.30 -1.30
C GLU A 428 -21.88 -7.49 -0.43
N ASP A 429 -21.64 -7.36 0.88
CA ASP A 429 -22.07 -8.32 1.89
C ASP A 429 -23.24 -7.68 2.66
N VAL A 430 -24.44 -8.22 2.51
CA VAL A 430 -25.67 -7.71 3.15
C VAL A 430 -26.04 -8.61 4.31
N GLN A 431 -26.09 -8.04 5.51
CA GLN A 431 -26.56 -8.67 6.74
C GLN A 431 -27.94 -8.12 7.08
N THR A 432 -28.95 -8.98 7.04
CA THR A 432 -30.31 -8.65 7.46
C THR A 432 -30.56 -9.19 8.87
N PRO A 433 -31.10 -8.38 9.80
CA PRO A 433 -31.45 -8.87 11.14
C PRO A 433 -32.45 -10.01 11.03
N GLY A 434 -32.09 -11.17 11.59
CA GLY A 434 -33.01 -12.29 11.75
C GLY A 434 -33.88 -12.14 13.00
N PRO A 435 -34.84 -13.05 13.22
CA PRO A 435 -35.56 -13.13 14.50
C PRO A 435 -34.63 -13.40 15.69
N ASP A 436 -33.47 -14.01 15.45
CA ASP A 436 -32.37 -14.10 16.40
C ASP A 436 -31.31 -13.03 16.06
N PRO A 437 -31.10 -12.02 16.92
CA PRO A 437 -30.12 -10.96 16.68
C PRO A 437 -28.67 -11.46 16.67
N THR A 438 -28.41 -12.68 17.15
CA THR A 438 -27.08 -13.30 17.14
C THR A 438 -26.78 -14.08 15.85
N ALA A 439 -27.80 -14.31 15.01
CA ALA A 439 -27.70 -15.08 13.78
C ALA A 439 -28.35 -14.32 12.59
N PRO A 440 -27.71 -13.22 12.11
CA PRO A 440 -28.21 -12.49 10.95
C PRO A 440 -28.11 -13.33 9.68
N GLU A 441 -29.06 -13.13 8.76
CA GLU A 441 -28.96 -13.72 7.42
C GLU A 441 -27.92 -12.92 6.62
N VAL A 442 -26.95 -13.61 6.01
CA VAL A 442 -25.89 -12.98 5.22
C VAL A 442 -26.02 -13.38 3.75
N ARG A 443 -26.07 -12.38 2.87
CA ARG A 443 -26.07 -12.54 1.41
C ARG A 443 -24.85 -11.85 0.79
N PHE A 444 -24.32 -12.45 -0.26
CA PHE A 444 -23.13 -11.98 -0.96
C PHE A 444 -23.47 -11.70 -2.42
N GLU A 445 -23.10 -10.52 -2.91
CA GLU A 445 -23.28 -10.13 -4.31
C GLU A 445 -21.96 -9.56 -4.86
N GLU A 446 -21.41 -10.20 -5.89
CA GLU A 446 -20.11 -9.85 -6.50
C GLU A 446 -20.24 -9.05 -7.80
N GLY A 447 -19.18 -8.34 -8.17
CA GLY A 447 -19.06 -7.66 -9.46
C GLY A 447 -19.95 -6.41 -9.62
N LYS A 448 -20.35 -5.76 -8.52
CA LYS A 448 -21.12 -4.52 -8.58
C LYS A 448 -20.23 -3.35 -8.97
N ARG A 449 -20.79 -2.41 -9.75
CA ARG A 449 -20.16 -1.15 -10.11
C ARG A 449 -21.08 0.01 -9.84
N SER A 450 -20.55 1.09 -9.28
CA SER A 450 -21.29 2.34 -9.08
C SER A 450 -20.39 3.55 -9.25
N THR A 451 -20.99 4.71 -9.50
CA THR A 451 -20.29 5.99 -9.61
C THR A 451 -21.02 6.99 -8.75
N HIS A 452 -20.29 7.62 -7.84
CA HIS A 452 -20.86 8.53 -6.85
C HIS A 452 -20.26 9.92 -7.00
N PRO A 453 -21.03 10.97 -7.37
CA PRO A 453 -20.51 12.33 -7.33
C PRO A 453 -20.10 12.68 -5.90
N PHE A 454 -18.98 13.36 -5.75
CA PHE A 454 -18.50 13.84 -4.46
C PHE A 454 -18.08 15.31 -4.50
N ALA A 455 -18.16 15.95 -3.34
CA ALA A 455 -17.66 17.29 -3.12
C ALA A 455 -16.82 17.32 -1.83
N LEU A 456 -15.67 17.97 -1.90
CA LEU A 456 -14.86 18.27 -0.72
C LEU A 456 -15.33 19.60 -0.14
N THR A 457 -15.72 19.57 1.12
CA THR A 457 -16.18 20.75 1.85
C THR A 457 -15.33 20.91 3.11
N SER A 458 -15.41 22.08 3.76
CA SER A 458 -14.80 22.28 5.07
C SER A 458 -15.34 21.30 6.13
N ALA A 459 -16.54 20.74 5.92
CA ALA A 459 -17.16 19.75 6.80
C ALA A 459 -16.67 18.31 6.53
N GLY A 460 -16.02 18.04 5.40
CA GLY A 460 -15.55 16.70 5.01
C GLY A 460 -15.91 16.32 3.57
N LEU A 461 -16.05 15.02 3.31
CA LEU A 461 -16.39 14.45 1.99
C LEU A 461 -17.90 14.28 1.89
N THR A 462 -18.56 15.01 0.99
CA THR A 462 -19.97 14.77 0.67
C THR A 462 -20.07 13.86 -0.54
N MET A 463 -20.79 12.75 -0.44
CA MET A 463 -21.00 11.78 -1.51
C MET A 463 -22.47 11.33 -1.48
N ASP A 464 -23.19 11.43 -2.61
CA ASP A 464 -24.65 11.18 -2.69
C ASP A 464 -25.47 11.92 -1.63
N GLY A 465 -25.11 13.15 -1.30
CA GLY A 465 -25.77 13.94 -0.27
C GLY A 465 -25.40 13.56 1.18
N VAL A 466 -24.57 12.53 1.38
CA VAL A 466 -24.08 12.11 2.70
C VAL A 466 -22.72 12.76 2.97
N THR A 467 -22.61 13.56 4.03
CA THR A 467 -21.34 14.18 4.44
C THR A 467 -20.60 13.34 5.47
N PHE A 468 -19.50 12.72 5.03
CA PHE A 468 -18.55 11.98 5.84
C PHE A 468 -17.51 12.91 6.50
N ARG A 469 -17.31 12.74 7.80
CA ARG A 469 -16.35 13.52 8.62
C ARG A 469 -15.25 12.61 9.16
N LEU A 470 -14.08 13.16 9.46
CA LEU A 470 -12.99 12.41 10.12
C LEU A 470 -13.50 11.86 11.46
N GLN A 471 -13.25 10.58 11.74
CA GLN A 471 -13.63 9.93 12.99
C GLN A 471 -12.61 10.17 14.11
#